data_AF-A0A060YXT7-F1
#
_entry.id   AF-A0A060YXT7-F1
#
_cell.length_a   1.000
_cell.length_b   1.000
_cell.length_c   1.000
_cell.angle_alpha   90.00
_cell.angle_beta   90.00
_cell.angle_gamma   90.00
#
_symmetry.space_group_name_H-M   'P 1'
#
loop_
_entity.id
_entity.type
_entity.pdbx_description
1 polymer ?
#
loop_
_entity_poly.entity_id
_entity_poly.type
_entity_poly.pdbx_seq_one_letter_code
_entity_poly.pdbx_strand_id
1 'polypeptide(L)'
;IPVDTVLHIWKGSPGQIQQELSSITLAGYRVILAAPWYINHIDYGQDWEKYYTIQPLNFTGTEQQKKLVIGGEVCMWGEYVDATNLSPRLWPRASAAGERLWSDERMTSSVIDAFPRLVDFRCRLLRYRVMLI
;
A
#
# COMPACT_ATOMS: atom_id res chain seq x y z
N ILE A 1 -6.82 -20.71 -15.16
CA ILE A 1 -6.30 -19.35 -15.40
C ILE A 1 -4.95 -19.52 -16.09
N PRO A 2 -4.63 -18.77 -17.15
CA PRO A 2 -3.31 -18.83 -17.79
C PRO A 2 -2.17 -18.65 -16.78
N VAL A 3 -1.08 -19.40 -16.91
CA VAL A 3 0.01 -19.49 -15.92
C VAL A 3 0.74 -18.18 -15.66
N ASP A 4 0.69 -17.26 -16.60
CA ASP A 4 1.30 -15.93 -16.55
C ASP A 4 0.39 -14.86 -15.92
N THR A 5 -0.86 -15.20 -15.61
CA THR A 5 -1.83 -14.27 -15.02
C THR A 5 -1.33 -13.75 -13.68
N VAL A 6 -1.45 -12.44 -13.47
CA VAL A 6 -1.21 -11.78 -12.19
C VAL A 6 -2.56 -11.63 -11.49
N LEU A 7 -2.65 -12.13 -10.26
CA LEU A 7 -3.85 -11.99 -9.44
C LEU A 7 -3.74 -10.73 -8.57
N HIS A 8 -4.89 -10.09 -8.33
CA HIS A 8 -4.95 -8.83 -7.59
C HIS A 8 -5.85 -8.99 -6.35
N ILE A 9 -5.26 -8.92 -5.15
CA ILE A 9 -5.99 -9.07 -3.89
C ILE A 9 -6.44 -7.69 -3.42
N TRP A 10 -7.74 -7.42 -3.56
CA TRP A 10 -8.35 -6.13 -3.23
C TRP A 10 -9.35 -6.19 -2.06
N LYS A 11 -9.68 -7.39 -1.57
CA LYS A 11 -10.65 -7.61 -0.48
C LYS A 11 -10.11 -8.63 0.52
N GLY A 12 -10.54 -8.51 1.77
CA GLY A 12 -10.32 -9.52 2.81
C GLY A 12 -9.95 -8.87 4.14
N SER A 13 -10.23 -9.56 5.25
CA SER A 13 -9.61 -9.23 6.54
C SER A 13 -8.11 -9.58 6.51
N PRO A 14 -7.29 -9.06 7.45
CA PRO A 14 -5.86 -9.38 7.47
C PRO A 14 -5.53 -10.88 7.41
N GLY A 15 -6.27 -11.72 8.15
CA GLY A 15 -6.08 -13.16 8.12
C GLY A 15 -6.49 -13.81 6.79
N GLN A 16 -7.56 -13.30 6.15
CA GLN A 16 -7.98 -13.78 4.82
C GLN A 16 -6.96 -13.41 3.75
N ILE A 17 -6.42 -12.20 3.80
CA ILE A 17 -5.37 -11.73 2.87
C ILE A 17 -4.14 -12.65 2.97
N GLN A 18 -3.70 -12.99 4.18
CA GLN A 18 -2.56 -13.88 4.38
C GLN A 18 -2.81 -15.29 3.83
N GLN A 19 -4.02 -15.82 4.05
CA GLN A 19 -4.42 -17.13 3.51
C GLN A 19 -4.49 -17.13 1.98
N GLU A 20 -4.99 -16.04 1.39
CA GLU A 20 -5.12 -15.89 -0.05
C GLU A 20 -3.76 -15.71 -0.72
N LEU A 21 -2.86 -14.90 -0.14
CA LEU A 21 -1.45 -14.80 -0.55
C LEU A 21 -0.77 -16.17 -0.52
N SER A 22 -0.94 -16.94 0.56
CA SER A 22 -0.37 -18.29 0.68
C SER A 22 -0.90 -19.22 -0.42
N SER A 23 -2.22 -19.22 -0.65
CA SER A 23 -2.89 -20.10 -1.61
C SER A 23 -2.51 -19.75 -3.07
N ILE A 24 -2.50 -18.46 -3.41
CA ILE A 24 -2.18 -17.96 -4.75
C ILE A 24 -0.71 -18.27 -5.12
N THR A 25 0.20 -17.97 -4.19
CA THR A 25 1.63 -18.21 -4.40
C THR A 25 1.98 -19.69 -4.37
N LEU A 26 1.28 -20.51 -3.58
CA LEU A 26 1.40 -21.98 -3.62
C LEU A 26 0.97 -22.55 -4.98
N ALA A 27 -0.05 -21.96 -5.59
CA ALA A 27 -0.50 -22.31 -6.94
C ALA A 27 0.43 -21.78 -8.04
N GLY A 28 1.49 -21.04 -7.69
CA GLY A 28 2.53 -20.58 -8.63
C GLY A 28 2.21 -19.27 -9.35
N TYR A 29 1.14 -18.57 -8.96
CA TYR A 29 0.77 -17.30 -9.61
C TYR A 29 1.45 -16.11 -8.94
N ARG A 30 1.74 -15.10 -9.76
CA ARG A 30 2.18 -13.78 -9.29
C ARG A 30 1.00 -13.01 -8.72
N VAL A 31 1.26 -12.17 -7.72
CA VAL A 31 0.21 -11.44 -7.01
C VAL A 31 0.60 -10.00 -6.70
N ILE A 32 -0.37 -9.10 -6.81
CA ILE A 32 -0.32 -7.70 -6.38
C ILE A 32 -1.31 -7.53 -5.23
N LEU A 33 -0.88 -6.85 -4.16
CA LEU A 33 -1.70 -6.57 -2.97
C LEU A 33 -2.23 -5.14 -2.98
N ALA A 34 -3.54 -4.95 -2.84
CA ALA A 34 -4.15 -3.62 -2.70
C ALA A 34 -5.11 -3.50 -1.51
N ALA A 35 -5.65 -4.61 -1.01
CA ALA A 35 -6.69 -4.63 0.02
C ALA A 35 -6.38 -3.74 1.26
N PRO A 36 -5.13 -3.65 1.77
CA PRO A 36 -4.82 -2.78 2.91
C PRO A 36 -4.68 -1.29 2.57
N TRP A 37 -4.57 -0.93 1.29
CA TRP A 37 -4.25 0.43 0.82
C TRP A 37 -5.42 1.11 0.11
N TYR A 38 -6.63 0.89 0.63
CA TYR A 38 -7.84 1.61 0.22
C TYR A 38 -7.90 2.96 0.93
N ILE A 39 -7.26 3.96 0.34
CA ILE A 39 -7.13 5.29 0.95
C ILE A 39 -8.34 6.19 0.67
N ASN A 40 -9.28 5.78 -0.18
CA ASN A 40 -10.60 6.42 -0.27
C ASN A 40 -11.38 6.30 1.05
N HIS A 41 -11.09 5.29 1.87
CA HIS A 41 -11.60 5.18 3.24
C HIS A 41 -10.78 6.11 4.13
N ILE A 42 -11.41 7.18 4.61
CA ILE A 42 -10.79 8.17 5.49
C ILE A 42 -11.12 7.87 6.95
N ASP A 43 -10.12 7.96 7.82
CA ASP A 43 -10.26 7.85 9.27
C ASP A 43 -9.72 9.12 9.94
N TYR A 44 -10.21 9.42 11.14
CA TYR A 44 -9.69 10.55 11.91
C TYR A 44 -8.28 10.28 12.43
N GLY A 45 -7.40 11.28 12.33
CA GLY A 45 -6.01 11.20 12.84
C GLY A 45 -4.99 10.83 11.77
N GLN A 46 -3.94 10.12 12.18
CA GLN A 46 -2.79 9.76 11.34
C GLN A 46 -2.98 8.39 10.68
N ASP A 47 -3.94 8.29 9.78
CA ASP A 47 -4.27 7.05 9.07
C ASP A 47 -3.16 6.60 8.08
N TRP A 48 -2.13 7.43 7.84
CA TRP A 48 -0.96 7.02 7.04
C TRP A 48 -0.11 5.95 7.73
N GLU A 49 -0.13 5.90 9.07
CA GLU A 49 0.65 4.96 9.88
C GLU A 49 0.23 3.51 9.62
N LYS A 50 -1.08 3.26 9.49
CA LYS A 50 -1.61 1.93 9.13
C LYS A 50 -1.17 1.49 7.74
N TYR A 51 -1.07 2.41 6.77
CA TYR A 51 -0.60 2.08 5.42
C TYR A 51 0.91 1.80 5.39
N TYR A 52 1.68 2.53 6.19
CA TYR A 52 3.13 2.40 6.28
C TYR A 52 3.57 1.08 6.92
N THR A 53 2.82 0.59 7.91
CA THR A 53 3.19 -0.58 8.73
C THR A 53 2.73 -1.93 8.15
N ILE A 54 2.02 -1.94 7.02
CA ILE A 54 1.65 -3.18 6.31
C ILE A 54 2.91 -3.95 5.90
N GLN A 55 2.93 -5.25 6.19
CA GLN A 55 3.99 -6.18 5.77
C GLN A 55 3.42 -7.17 4.73
N PRO A 56 3.59 -6.93 3.42
CA PRO A 56 2.99 -7.75 2.37
C PRO A 56 3.49 -9.19 2.36
N LEU A 57 4.68 -9.44 2.91
CA LEU A 57 5.31 -10.76 2.94
C LEU A 57 5.07 -11.52 4.25
N ASN A 58 4.28 -10.94 5.17
CA ASN A 58 3.92 -11.57 6.44
C ASN A 58 2.77 -12.58 6.27
N PHE A 59 3.04 -13.67 5.56
CA PHE A 59 2.15 -14.81 5.39
C PHE A 59 2.93 -16.13 5.40
N THR A 60 2.25 -17.25 5.63
CA THR A 60 2.87 -18.58 5.61
C THR A 60 3.23 -19.00 4.19
N GLY A 61 4.53 -19.13 3.90
CA GLY A 61 5.03 -19.58 2.61
C GLY A 61 6.55 -19.64 2.58
N THR A 62 7.09 -20.36 1.59
CA THR A 62 8.54 -20.41 1.32
C THR A 62 9.06 -19.09 0.77
N GLU A 63 10.38 -18.89 0.79
CA GLU A 63 11.01 -17.71 0.17
C GLU A 63 10.74 -17.63 -1.34
N GLN A 64 10.58 -18.77 -2.03
CA GLN A 64 10.17 -18.82 -3.43
C GLN A 64 8.73 -18.34 -3.63
N GLN A 65 7.81 -18.72 -2.73
CA GLN A 65 6.43 -18.23 -2.76
C GLN A 65 6.37 -16.72 -2.53
N LYS A 66 7.13 -16.19 -1.55
CA LYS A 66 7.19 -14.76 -1.26
C LYS A 66 7.67 -13.92 -2.45
N LYS A 67 8.59 -14.45 -3.27
CA LYS A 67 9.05 -13.80 -4.51
C LYS A 67 7.96 -13.64 -5.58
N LEU A 68 6.84 -14.36 -5.48
CA LEU A 68 5.69 -14.20 -6.38
C LEU A 68 4.81 -13.01 -6.01
N VAL A 69 5.00 -12.41 -4.82
CA VAL A 69 4.42 -11.10 -4.49
C VAL A 69 5.25 -10.03 -5.18
N ILE A 70 4.72 -9.44 -6.24
CA ILE A 70 5.47 -8.54 -7.12
C ILE A 70 5.26 -7.06 -6.80
N GLY A 71 4.42 -6.73 -5.81
CA GLY A 71 4.21 -5.37 -5.36
C GLY A 71 2.80 -5.15 -4.81
N GLY A 72 2.35 -3.92 -4.92
CA GLY A 72 1.05 -3.50 -4.44
C GLY A 72 0.55 -2.22 -5.08
N GLU A 73 -0.73 -1.95 -4.86
CA GLU A 73 -1.41 -0.76 -5.40
C GLU A 73 -2.10 0.01 -4.28
N VAL A 74 -2.07 1.33 -4.41
CA VAL A 74 -2.80 2.25 -3.54
C VAL A 74 -4.06 2.67 -4.27
N CYS A 75 -5.22 2.35 -3.72
CA CYS A 75 -6.49 2.55 -4.39
C CYS A 75 -7.21 3.81 -3.88
N MET A 76 -7.56 4.69 -4.83
CA MET A 76 -8.42 5.85 -4.59
C MET A 76 -9.66 5.74 -5.48
N TRP A 77 -10.72 5.12 -4.94
CA TRP A 77 -12.01 5.03 -5.62
C TRP A 77 -12.76 6.37 -5.61
N GLY A 78 -13.55 6.59 -6.66
CA GLY A 78 -14.11 7.89 -7.02
C GLY A 78 -15.48 8.24 -6.40
N GLU A 79 -16.06 7.40 -5.55
CA GLU A 79 -17.43 7.60 -5.04
C GLU A 79 -17.60 8.93 -4.30
N TYR A 80 -16.54 9.37 -3.61
CA TYR A 80 -16.50 10.63 -2.86
C TYR A 80 -15.29 11.50 -3.23
N VAL A 81 -14.66 11.18 -4.37
CA VAL A 81 -13.39 11.77 -4.78
C VAL A 81 -13.50 12.29 -6.21
N ASP A 82 -13.19 13.57 -6.38
CA ASP A 82 -13.16 14.25 -7.66
C ASP A 82 -11.99 15.24 -7.71
N ALA A 83 -11.94 16.07 -8.76
CA ALA A 83 -10.88 17.07 -8.92
C ALA A 83 -10.76 18.07 -7.76
N THR A 84 -11.84 18.29 -6.99
CA THR A 84 -11.86 19.26 -5.89
C THR A 84 -11.11 18.76 -4.66
N ASN A 85 -10.95 17.44 -4.51
CA ASN A 85 -10.41 16.85 -3.29
C ASN A 85 -9.42 15.69 -3.50
N LEU A 86 -9.16 15.26 -4.74
CA LEU A 86 -8.26 14.16 -5.06
C LEU A 86 -6.86 14.37 -4.48
N SER A 87 -6.20 15.49 -4.81
CA SER A 87 -4.83 15.77 -4.39
C SER A 87 -4.64 15.80 -2.86
N PRO A 88 -5.43 16.55 -2.07
CA PRO A 88 -5.28 16.57 -0.62
C PRO A 88 -5.71 15.26 0.06
N ARG A 89 -6.61 14.45 -0.54
CA ARG A 89 -6.90 13.10 -0.04
C ARG A 89 -5.77 12.14 -0.36
N LEU A 90 -5.17 12.22 -1.54
CA LEU A 90 -4.15 11.28 -2.01
C LEU A 90 -2.82 11.49 -1.27
N TRP A 91 -2.35 12.72 -1.21
CA TRP A 91 -1.02 13.06 -0.69
C TRP A 91 -1.09 13.74 0.68
N PRO A 92 -0.19 13.39 1.63
CA PRO A 92 0.95 12.48 1.51
C PRO A 92 0.61 11.03 1.89
N ARG A 93 -0.66 10.66 2.10
CA ARG A 93 -1.06 9.32 2.58
C ARG A 93 -0.56 8.19 1.66
N ALA A 94 -0.68 8.36 0.34
CA ALA A 94 -0.17 7.41 -0.64
C ALA A 94 1.36 7.25 -0.59
N SER A 95 2.10 8.27 -0.15
CA SER A 95 3.56 8.20 -0.02
C SER A 95 3.99 7.15 1.02
N ALA A 96 3.18 6.92 2.06
CA ALA A 96 3.47 5.90 3.08
C ALA A 96 3.53 4.49 2.48
N ALA A 97 2.52 4.14 1.68
CA ALA A 97 2.49 2.88 0.95
C ALA A 97 3.57 2.84 -0.16
N GLY A 98 3.85 3.98 -0.82
CA GLY A 98 4.93 4.09 -1.79
C GLY A 98 6.31 3.76 -1.19
N GLU A 99 6.62 4.29 -0.01
CA GLU A 99 7.88 3.97 0.67
C GLU A 99 7.95 2.49 1.09
N ARG A 100 6.83 1.92 1.57
CA ARG A 100 6.71 0.49 1.89
C ARG A 100 6.98 -0.41 0.69
N LEU A 101 6.49 -0.04 -0.48
CA LEU A 101 6.66 -0.84 -1.71
C LEU A 101 8.05 -0.70 -2.34
N TRP A 102 8.78 0.36 -2.00
CA TRP A 102 10.12 0.63 -2.55
C TRP A 102 11.26 0.18 -1.63
N SER A 103 11.13 0.44 -0.33
CA SER A 103 12.22 0.29 0.63
C SER A 103 12.20 -1.08 1.30
N ASP A 104 13.33 -1.47 1.89
CA ASP A 104 13.41 -2.71 2.68
C ASP A 104 12.39 -2.68 3.84
N GLU A 105 11.71 -3.80 4.06
CA GLU A 105 10.70 -3.95 5.10
C GLU A 105 11.23 -3.63 6.51
N ARG A 106 12.51 -3.94 6.76
CA ARG A 106 13.20 -3.67 8.04
C ARG A 106 13.41 -2.17 8.28
N MET A 107 13.53 -1.38 7.21
CA MET A 107 13.72 0.07 7.26
C MET A 107 12.39 0.82 7.39
N THR A 108 11.27 0.15 7.11
CA THR A 108 9.94 0.78 7.01
C THR A 108 8.99 0.41 8.16
N SER A 109 9.51 -0.10 9.27
CA SER A 109 8.67 -0.54 10.41
C SER A 109 8.49 0.50 11.51
N SER A 110 9.31 1.56 11.56
CA SER A 110 9.23 2.62 12.57
C SER A 110 8.50 3.86 12.04
N VAL A 111 7.30 4.12 12.58
CA VAL A 111 6.51 5.32 12.27
C VAL A 111 7.22 6.59 12.77
N ILE A 112 7.88 6.51 13.93
CA ILE A 112 8.58 7.65 14.54
C ILE A 112 9.73 8.11 13.65
N ASP A 113 10.49 7.17 13.06
CA ASP A 113 11.60 7.50 12.16
C ASP A 113 11.13 7.95 10.77
N ALA A 114 9.93 7.51 10.36
CA ALA A 114 9.32 7.89 9.09
C ALA A 114 8.75 9.31 9.12
N PHE A 115 8.14 9.71 10.23
CA PHE A 115 7.38 10.95 10.34
C PHE A 115 8.17 12.21 9.93
N PRO A 116 9.41 12.46 10.41
CA PRO A 116 10.17 13.64 10.00
C PRO A 116 10.43 13.71 8.49
N ARG A 117 10.72 12.55 7.87
CA ARG A 117 10.99 12.46 6.42
C ARG A 117 9.74 12.65 5.60
N LEU A 118 8.61 12.10 6.04
CA LEU A 118 7.32 12.26 5.39
C LEU A 118 6.84 13.73 5.44
N VAL A 119 7.05 14.41 6.58
CA VAL A 119 6.77 15.84 6.73
C VAL A 119 7.64 16.69 5.79
N ASP A 120 8.95 16.43 5.71
CA ASP A 120 9.83 17.11 4.76
C ASP A 120 9.39 16.87 3.30
N PHE A 121 9.10 15.62 2.95
CA PHE A 121 8.62 15.27 1.62
C PHE A 121 7.30 15.96 1.27
N ARG A 122 6.37 16.05 2.21
CA ARG A 122 5.11 16.80 2.05
C ARG A 122 5.37 18.28 1.78
N CYS A 123 6.32 18.91 2.46
CA CYS A 123 6.72 20.29 2.18
C CYS A 123 7.31 20.46 0.77
N ARG A 124 8.09 19.48 0.29
CA ARG A 124 8.59 19.47 -1.10
C ARG A 124 7.46 19.34 -2.11
N LEU A 125 6.48 18.47 -1.88
CA LEU A 125 5.30 18.33 -2.74
C LEU A 125 4.50 19.64 -2.84
N LEU A 126 4.37 20.39 -1.75
CA LEU A 126 3.77 21.74 -1.78
C LEU A 126 4.57 22.71 -2.65
N ARG A 127 5.90 22.71 -2.50
CA ARG A 127 6.80 23.53 -3.31
C ARG A 127 6.65 23.24 -4.81
N TYR A 128 6.37 21.99 -5.18
CA TYR A 128 6.12 21.57 -6.56
C TYR A 128 4.65 21.64 -7.00
N ARG A 129 3.77 22.27 -6.21
CA ARG A 129 2.35 22.50 -6.54
C ARG A 129 1.51 21.23 -6.71
N VAL A 130 1.89 20.12 -6.07
CA VAL A 130 1.15 18.84 -6.16
C VAL A 130 -0.17 18.86 -5.39
N MET A 131 -0.32 19.72 -4.38
CA MET A 131 -1.50 19.80 -3.50
C MET A 131 -2.20 21.17 -3.56
N LEU A 132 -2.18 21.85 -4.72
CA LEU A 132 -3.00 23.03 -4.93
C LEU A 132 -4.37 22.60 -5.48
N ILE A 133 -5.42 23.22 -4.96
CA ILE A 133 -6.79 23.18 -5.49
C ILE A 133 -6.96 24.45 -6.34
#